data_AF-A0A0G4FKM9-F1
#
_entry.id   AF-A0A0G4FKM9-F1
#
_cell.length_a   1.000
_cell.length_b   1.000
_cell.length_c   1.000
_cell.angle_alpha   90.00
_cell.angle_beta   90.00
_cell.angle_gamma   90.00
#
_symmetry.space_group_name_H-M   'P 1'
#
loop_
_entity.id
_entity.type
_entity.pdbx_description
1 polymer ?
#
loop_
_entity_poly.entity_id
_entity_poly.type
_entity_poly.pdbx_seq_one_letter_code
_entity_poly.pdbx_strand_id
1 'polypeptide(L)'
;MADSSRPKFSFSVKASKKPERPPPAPVQPPEAAAKDDRRVILSVDASGEFEDKDKAPVPGHLIIPCKNTLRPMPKRTAGGLAKQEPQERRDVVMVKSEFGEAADALVKEAKGEVSADDASLPVPILARNTHLAELRKAGLSEKDQLKREMAMLPEVRLGSYESVPIEQFGMAMLLGMGYDPKLHTTKPLELKKRAFDKAGLGANIGLPGENAPPAAKKVKVLGASEERFEASEDADQPPPAAEAVSEMEVVHGPALPPTASPSPSQDSNGVPTSRDGGIEGEGGEGRLATWLLKGLVVKIASQKHPNYREKGRVLSVWEEGGRVWTRVQLQGSGKKVDASEKQLETVVGRDCTTVKIVSQEDKRKIYMGRSAEVVERDSGRNLVVVRVRSPDGDGKVTLKLTFDEVCEYDD
;
A
#
# COMPACT_ATOMS: atom_id res chain seq x y z
N MET A 1 62.83 0.72 -14.10
CA MET A 1 62.68 1.14 -12.69
C MET A 1 62.01 2.51 -12.71
N ALA A 2 60.69 2.56 -12.61
CA ALA A 2 59.91 3.81 -12.63
C ALA A 2 59.14 3.87 -11.31
N ASP A 3 59.53 4.83 -10.47
CA ASP A 3 59.05 4.99 -9.10
C ASP A 3 57.77 5.83 -9.13
N SER A 4 56.61 5.18 -8.96
CA SER A 4 55.31 5.82 -8.97
C SER A 4 54.96 6.34 -7.57
N SER A 5 55.35 7.58 -7.30
CA SER A 5 54.96 8.36 -6.12
C SER A 5 53.45 8.60 -6.09
N ARG A 6 52.74 8.00 -5.12
CA ARG A 6 51.32 8.26 -4.86
C ARG A 6 51.16 9.43 -3.88
N PRO A 7 50.31 10.42 -4.17
CA PRO A 7 50.04 11.52 -3.24
C PRO A 7 49.21 11.02 -2.04
N LYS A 8 49.68 11.32 -0.82
CA LYS A 8 48.95 11.08 0.43
C LYS A 8 48.09 12.30 0.74
N PHE A 9 46.77 12.16 0.64
CA PHE A 9 45.82 13.15 1.15
C PHE A 9 45.58 12.90 2.64
N SER A 10 45.89 13.88 3.49
CA SER A 10 45.55 13.90 4.91
C SER A 10 44.36 14.84 5.13
N PHE A 11 43.23 14.29 5.59
CA PHE A 11 42.07 15.09 6.03
C PHE A 11 42.21 15.40 7.52
N SER A 12 42.39 16.68 7.86
CA SER A 12 42.32 17.17 9.24
C SER A 12 40.88 17.61 9.54
N VAL A 13 40.17 16.82 10.34
CA VAL A 13 38.83 17.15 10.82
C VAL A 13 38.99 18.09 12.03
N LYS A 14 38.80 19.39 11.82
CA LYS A 14 38.67 20.37 12.92
C LYS A 14 37.37 20.09 13.66
N ALA A 15 37.48 19.61 14.90
CA ALA A 15 36.37 19.46 15.82
C ALA A 15 35.74 20.83 16.12
N SER A 16 34.63 21.15 15.45
CA SER A 16 33.82 22.32 15.75
C SER A 16 33.13 22.14 17.10
N LYS A 17 33.51 23.01 18.05
CA LYS A 17 32.98 23.13 19.41
C LYS A 17 31.44 23.21 19.38
N LYS A 18 30.81 22.20 19.98
CA LYS A 18 29.35 22.05 20.08
C LYS A 18 28.78 23.24 20.87
N PRO A 19 27.85 24.04 20.32
CA PRO A 19 27.24 25.13 21.07
C PRO A 19 26.41 24.56 22.22
N GLU A 20 26.72 25.01 23.43
CA GLU A 20 26.05 24.66 24.67
C GLU A 20 24.63 25.23 24.62
N ARG A 21 23.63 24.33 24.65
CA ARG A 21 22.23 24.70 24.57
C ARG A 21 21.82 25.26 25.95
N PRO A 22 21.26 26.49 26.03
CA PRO A 22 20.76 27.00 27.29
C PRO A 22 19.66 26.09 27.86
N PRO A 23 19.58 25.94 29.19
CA PRO A 23 18.59 25.09 29.83
C PRO A 23 17.17 25.56 29.48
N PRO A 24 16.23 24.63 29.26
CA PRO A 24 14.85 24.99 28.96
C PRO A 24 14.25 25.78 30.13
N ALA A 25 13.65 26.92 29.83
CA ALA A 25 12.92 27.72 30.80
C ALA A 25 11.83 26.87 31.47
N PRO A 26 11.58 27.06 32.77
CA PRO A 26 10.54 26.34 33.49
C PRO A 26 9.19 26.63 32.83
N VAL A 27 8.56 25.55 32.33
CA VAL A 27 7.21 25.56 31.78
C VAL A 27 6.27 25.92 32.93
N GLN A 28 5.71 27.14 32.88
CA GLN A 28 4.62 27.50 33.76
C GLN A 28 3.40 26.64 33.41
N PRO A 29 2.77 25.96 34.39
CA PRO A 29 1.58 25.18 34.14
C PRO A 29 0.48 26.12 33.61
N PRO A 30 -0.29 25.68 32.60
CA PRO A 30 -1.37 26.49 32.04
C PRO A 30 -2.37 26.82 33.15
N GLU A 31 -2.62 28.11 33.29
CA GLU A 31 -3.62 28.72 34.15
C GLU A 31 -4.97 28.02 33.93
N ALA A 32 -5.54 27.50 35.02
CA ALA A 32 -6.73 26.67 34.99
C ALA A 32 -7.90 27.45 34.36
N ALA A 33 -8.30 27.04 33.16
CA ALA A 33 -9.53 27.50 32.55
C ALA A 33 -10.70 27.21 33.51
N ALA A 34 -11.41 28.26 33.88
CA ALA A 34 -12.61 28.21 34.70
C ALA A 34 -13.58 27.17 34.12
N LYS A 35 -13.88 26.15 34.92
CA LYS A 35 -14.89 25.14 34.58
C LYS A 35 -16.25 25.81 34.60
N ASP A 36 -16.88 25.87 33.44
CA ASP A 36 -18.23 26.37 33.26
C ASP A 36 -19.19 25.31 33.84
N ASP A 37 -19.70 25.57 35.05
CA ASP A 37 -20.45 24.64 35.90
C ASP A 37 -21.93 24.55 35.46
N ARG A 38 -22.16 24.25 34.17
CA ARG A 38 -23.51 24.08 33.63
C ARG A 38 -24.02 22.66 33.92
N ARG A 39 -24.80 22.52 34.99
CA ARG A 39 -25.53 21.28 35.31
C ARG A 39 -26.67 21.07 34.32
N VAL A 40 -26.62 19.97 33.57
CA VAL A 40 -27.69 19.54 32.65
C VAL A 40 -28.67 18.66 33.44
N ILE A 41 -29.87 19.17 33.68
CA ILE A 41 -30.97 18.45 34.34
C ILE A 41 -31.73 17.67 33.27
N LEU A 42 -31.69 16.33 33.32
CA LEU A 42 -32.19 15.46 32.24
C LEU A 42 -33.65 15.00 32.41
N SER A 43 -34.24 15.10 33.61
CA SER A 43 -35.67 14.88 33.83
C SER A 43 -36.05 15.32 35.24
N VAL A 44 -37.30 15.76 35.41
CA VAL A 44 -37.92 16.11 36.70
C VAL A 44 -39.15 15.24 36.86
N ASP A 45 -39.18 14.46 37.92
CA ASP A 45 -40.30 13.58 38.22
C ASP A 45 -41.41 14.36 38.95
N ALA A 46 -42.66 13.89 38.90
CA ALA A 46 -43.83 14.61 39.43
C ALA A 46 -43.80 14.87 40.97
N SER A 47 -42.83 14.28 41.69
CA SER A 47 -42.58 14.48 43.12
C SER A 47 -41.58 15.60 43.44
N GLY A 48 -40.89 16.17 42.44
CA GLY A 48 -39.92 17.25 42.63
C GLY A 48 -38.59 16.83 43.27
N GLU A 49 -38.29 15.53 43.37
CA GLU A 49 -36.99 15.03 43.83
C GLU A 49 -36.01 14.86 42.65
N PHE A 50 -34.76 15.31 42.85
CA PHE A 50 -33.70 15.24 41.85
C PHE A 50 -32.76 14.07 42.17
N GLU A 51 -32.57 13.14 41.22
CA GLU A 51 -31.54 12.10 41.33
C GLU A 51 -30.19 12.62 40.79
N ASP A 52 -29.24 12.91 41.70
CA ASP A 52 -27.83 13.17 41.36
C ASP A 52 -27.12 11.84 41.02
N LYS A 53 -26.86 11.59 39.72
CA LYS A 53 -26.18 10.37 39.23
C LYS A 53 -24.64 10.40 39.31
N ASP A 54 -24.04 11.43 39.93
CA ASP A 54 -22.58 11.59 39.92
C ASP A 54 -21.83 10.80 41.02
N LYS A 55 -22.47 9.87 41.71
CA LYS A 55 -21.75 8.88 42.54
C LYS A 55 -21.29 7.72 41.67
N ALA A 56 -20.30 8.00 40.81
CA ALA A 56 -19.61 6.96 40.05
C ALA A 56 -19.06 5.88 41.01
N PRO A 57 -19.37 4.59 40.80
CA PRO A 57 -18.76 3.52 41.57
C PRO A 57 -17.25 3.57 41.33
N VAL A 58 -16.47 3.65 42.42
CA VAL A 58 -15.01 3.60 42.40
C VAL A 58 -14.60 2.40 41.55
N PRO A 59 -13.78 2.57 40.49
CA PRO A 59 -13.41 1.48 39.61
C PRO A 59 -12.60 0.45 40.41
N GLY A 60 -13.27 -0.60 40.85
CA GLY A 60 -12.63 -1.78 41.39
C GLY A 60 -11.69 -2.33 40.34
N HIS A 61 -10.42 -2.47 40.70
CA HIS A 61 -9.37 -3.02 39.84
C HIS A 61 -9.84 -4.39 39.33
N LEU A 62 -10.23 -4.47 38.06
CA LEU A 62 -10.61 -5.73 37.40
C LEU A 62 -9.36 -6.59 37.28
N ILE A 63 -9.10 -7.41 38.30
CA ILE A 63 -8.10 -8.47 38.26
C ILE A 63 -8.76 -9.62 37.49
N ILE A 64 -8.43 -9.76 36.21
CA ILE A 64 -8.74 -10.96 35.45
C ILE A 64 -7.79 -12.05 35.96
N PRO A 65 -8.25 -13.12 36.64
CA PRO A 65 -7.38 -14.19 37.09
C PRO A 65 -6.86 -14.96 35.88
N CYS A 66 -5.66 -14.61 35.42
CA CYS A 66 -4.94 -15.34 34.39
C CYS A 66 -4.58 -16.73 34.93
N LYS A 67 -5.40 -17.75 34.64
CA LYS A 67 -5.07 -19.17 34.92
C LYS A 67 -3.94 -19.71 34.03
N ASN A 68 -3.45 -18.93 33.08
CA ASN A 68 -2.31 -19.29 32.25
C ASN A 68 -1.03 -18.70 32.86
N THR A 69 -0.44 -19.43 33.80
CA THR A 69 0.92 -19.17 34.26
C THR A 69 1.89 -19.50 33.13
N LEU A 70 2.19 -18.52 32.28
CA LEU A 70 3.33 -18.60 31.38
C LEU A 70 4.56 -18.81 32.28
N ARG A 71 5.06 -20.05 32.34
CA ARG A 71 6.30 -20.34 33.05
C ARG A 71 7.37 -19.46 32.40
N PRO A 72 8.00 -18.53 33.13
CA PRO A 72 9.05 -17.71 32.56
C PRO A 72 10.14 -18.67 32.07
N MET A 73 10.39 -18.67 30.76
CA MET A 73 11.53 -19.42 30.24
C MET A 73 12.78 -18.89 30.94
N PRO A 74 13.64 -19.76 31.49
CA PRO A 74 14.84 -19.34 32.16
C PRO A 74 15.64 -18.49 31.19
N LYS A 75 15.86 -17.22 31.55
CA LYS A 75 16.77 -16.34 30.85
C LYS A 75 18.11 -17.07 30.76
N ARG A 76 18.51 -17.47 29.56
CA ARG A 76 19.87 -17.95 29.28
C ARG A 76 20.80 -16.80 29.63
N THR A 77 21.32 -16.81 30.85
CA THR A 77 22.40 -15.94 31.27
C THR A 77 23.58 -16.26 30.38
N ALA A 78 23.96 -15.28 29.56
CA ALA A 78 25.20 -15.29 28.80
C ALA A 78 26.37 -15.29 29.79
N GLY A 79 26.84 -16.46 30.16
CA GLY A 79 27.97 -16.61 31.08
C GLY A 79 28.30 -18.08 31.28
N GLY A 80 29.37 -18.55 30.63
CA GLY A 80 29.94 -19.88 30.89
C GLY A 80 30.41 -20.62 29.64
N LEU A 81 31.44 -20.10 28.97
CA LEU A 81 32.33 -20.91 28.13
C LEU A 81 33.15 -21.81 29.06
N ALA A 82 32.61 -22.97 29.42
CA ALA A 82 33.38 -24.06 30.00
C ALA A 82 33.51 -25.16 28.95
N LYS A 83 34.76 -25.41 28.52
CA LYS A 83 35.17 -26.54 27.69
C LYS A 83 34.55 -27.83 28.23
N GLN A 84 33.66 -28.44 27.47
CA GLN A 84 33.39 -29.87 27.58
C GLN A 84 33.92 -30.52 26.30
N GLU A 85 34.82 -31.47 26.50
CA GLU A 85 35.33 -32.37 25.46
C GLU A 85 34.18 -33.15 24.81
N PRO A 86 34.25 -33.41 23.50
CA PRO A 86 33.24 -34.21 22.82
C PRO A 86 33.41 -35.69 23.21
N GLN A 87 32.58 -36.16 24.14
CA GLN A 87 32.34 -37.59 24.28
C GLN A 87 31.51 -38.07 23.08
N GLU A 88 32.14 -38.88 22.22
CA GLU A 88 31.50 -39.75 21.23
C GLU A 88 30.39 -40.56 21.92
N ARG A 89 29.14 -40.12 21.79
CA ARG A 89 27.98 -41.00 21.93
C ARG A 89 27.66 -41.55 20.55
N ARG A 90 28.20 -42.74 20.27
CA ARG A 90 27.73 -43.62 19.20
C ARG A 90 26.38 -44.20 19.61
N ASP A 91 25.33 -43.43 19.39
CA ASP A 91 24.00 -44.00 19.33
C ASP A 91 23.88 -44.71 17.98
N VAL A 92 24.21 -46.00 18.01
CA VAL A 92 23.96 -46.94 16.91
C VAL A 92 22.44 -47.06 16.77
N VAL A 93 21.86 -46.16 15.98
CA VAL A 93 20.51 -46.33 15.47
C VAL A 93 20.57 -47.54 14.55
N MET A 94 19.96 -48.64 15.00
CA MET A 94 19.80 -49.87 14.24
C MET A 94 18.83 -49.57 13.09
N VAL A 95 19.37 -49.04 11.99
CA VAL A 95 18.63 -48.78 10.77
C VAL A 95 18.22 -50.13 10.21
N LYS A 96 16.90 -50.35 10.11
CA LYS A 96 16.30 -51.54 9.52
C LYS A 96 16.95 -51.79 8.16
N SER A 97 17.29 -53.05 7.90
CA SER A 97 18.09 -53.54 6.75
C SER A 97 17.57 -53.13 5.37
N GLU A 98 16.35 -52.60 5.27
CA GLU A 98 15.73 -52.14 4.03
C GLU A 98 16.24 -50.77 3.55
N PHE A 99 16.82 -49.94 4.44
CA PHE A 99 17.41 -48.65 4.05
C PHE A 99 18.89 -48.74 3.67
N GLY A 100 19.55 -49.86 3.98
CA GLY A 100 20.95 -50.09 3.61
C GLY A 100 21.13 -50.21 2.09
N GLU A 101 20.19 -50.86 1.41
CA GLU A 101 20.24 -51.06 -0.04
C GLU A 101 20.03 -49.74 -0.82
N ALA A 102 19.12 -48.88 -0.35
CA ALA A 102 18.91 -47.56 -0.94
C ALA A 102 20.12 -46.62 -0.71
N ALA A 103 20.77 -46.72 0.45
CA ALA A 103 21.98 -45.94 0.74
C ALA A 103 23.17 -46.41 -0.12
N ASP A 104 23.37 -47.72 -0.28
CA ASP A 104 24.43 -48.26 -1.14
C ASP A 104 24.18 -47.97 -2.63
N ALA A 105 22.91 -47.92 -3.07
CA ALA A 105 22.55 -47.49 -4.42
C ALA A 105 22.98 -46.03 -4.69
N LEU A 106 22.73 -45.11 -3.74
CA LEU A 106 23.14 -43.71 -3.86
C LEU A 106 24.67 -43.54 -3.85
N VAL A 107 25.39 -44.36 -3.10
CA VAL A 107 26.87 -44.32 -3.07
C VAL A 107 27.47 -44.89 -4.37
N LYS A 108 26.84 -45.90 -4.99
CA LYS A 108 27.24 -46.40 -6.31
C LYS A 108 26.95 -45.40 -7.44
N GLU A 109 25.82 -44.71 -7.37
CA GLU A 109 25.47 -43.64 -8.31
C GLU A 109 26.45 -42.46 -8.20
N ALA A 110 26.78 -42.03 -6.98
CA ALA A 110 27.76 -40.96 -6.75
C ALA A 110 29.18 -41.32 -7.23
N LYS A 111 29.50 -42.61 -7.33
CA LYS A 111 30.77 -43.11 -7.89
C LYS A 111 30.76 -43.23 -9.42
N GLY A 112 29.63 -42.96 -10.07
CA GLY A 112 29.53 -42.95 -11.53
C GLY A 112 29.54 -44.33 -12.18
N GLU A 113 29.24 -45.39 -11.43
CA GLU A 113 29.24 -46.77 -11.94
C GLU A 113 27.89 -47.21 -12.55
N VAL A 114 26.92 -46.31 -12.69
CA VAL A 114 25.61 -46.63 -13.27
C VAL A 114 25.64 -46.33 -14.77
N SER A 115 25.50 -47.40 -15.57
CA SER A 115 25.39 -47.37 -17.03
C SER A 115 24.28 -46.41 -17.50
N ALA A 116 24.58 -45.63 -18.54
CA ALA A 116 23.77 -44.51 -19.04
C ALA A 116 22.38 -44.87 -19.61
N ASP A 117 22.00 -46.14 -19.63
CA ASP A 117 20.83 -46.62 -20.36
C ASP A 117 19.53 -46.69 -19.54
N ASP A 118 19.53 -46.30 -18.25
CA ASP A 118 18.33 -46.34 -17.38
C ASP A 118 18.00 -44.98 -16.71
N ALA A 119 18.30 -43.88 -17.41
CA ALA A 119 18.17 -42.52 -16.91
C ALA A 119 16.77 -41.92 -17.15
N SER A 120 15.75 -42.38 -16.41
CA SER A 120 14.49 -41.62 -16.27
C SER A 120 14.01 -41.49 -14.82
N LEU A 121 14.88 -41.75 -13.85
CA LEU A 121 14.55 -41.46 -12.45
C LEU A 121 14.62 -39.95 -12.19
N PRO A 122 13.64 -39.36 -11.49
CA PRO A 122 13.58 -37.93 -11.22
C PRO A 122 14.70 -37.54 -10.24
N VAL A 123 15.85 -37.14 -10.80
CA VAL A 123 16.96 -36.56 -10.05
C VAL A 123 16.43 -35.34 -9.28
N PRO A 124 16.63 -35.25 -7.94
CA PRO A 124 16.20 -34.12 -7.13
C PRO A 124 16.66 -32.79 -7.74
N ILE A 125 15.79 -31.79 -7.75
CA ILE A 125 16.01 -30.49 -8.40
C ILE A 125 17.36 -29.85 -7.98
N LEU A 126 17.80 -30.09 -6.75
CA LEU A 126 19.06 -29.57 -6.22
C LEU A 126 20.31 -30.25 -6.81
N ALA A 127 20.23 -31.53 -7.20
CA ALA A 127 21.33 -32.26 -7.82
C ALA A 127 21.49 -31.96 -9.32
N ARG A 128 20.48 -31.36 -9.97
CA ARG A 128 20.57 -30.87 -11.36
C ARG A 128 21.47 -29.63 -11.51
N ASN A 129 21.83 -28.97 -10.41
CA ASN A 129 22.62 -27.74 -10.43
C ASN A 129 24.14 -27.96 -10.44
N THR A 130 24.62 -29.20 -10.55
CA THR A 130 26.07 -29.51 -10.62
C THR A 130 26.75 -28.84 -11.82
N HIS A 131 26.04 -28.76 -12.96
CA HIS A 131 26.51 -28.06 -14.16
C HIS A 131 26.76 -26.56 -13.95
N LEU A 132 26.00 -25.90 -13.06
CA LEU A 132 26.21 -24.50 -12.71
C LEU A 132 27.47 -24.30 -11.86
N ALA A 133 27.83 -25.29 -11.04
CA ALA A 133 29.05 -25.26 -10.24
C ALA A 133 30.31 -25.37 -11.11
N GLU A 134 30.24 -26.11 -12.21
CA GLU A 134 31.34 -26.22 -13.18
C GLU A 134 31.56 -24.91 -13.95
N LEU A 135 30.48 -24.22 -14.32
CA LEU A 135 30.57 -22.90 -14.97
C LEU A 135 31.24 -21.84 -14.08
N ARG A 136 31.00 -21.87 -12.77
CA ARG A 136 31.65 -20.96 -11.81
C ARG A 136 33.14 -21.24 -11.65
N LYS A 137 33.57 -22.49 -11.86
CA LYS A 137 35.00 -22.86 -11.84
C LYS A 137 35.76 -22.40 -13.08
N ALA A 138 35.07 -22.11 -14.18
CA ALA A 138 35.69 -21.74 -15.46
C ALA A 138 36.30 -20.32 -15.50
N GLY A 139 36.18 -19.52 -14.42
CA GLY A 139 36.84 -18.21 -14.32
C GLY A 139 36.35 -17.14 -15.32
N LEU A 140 35.20 -17.35 -15.94
CA LEU A 140 34.56 -16.41 -16.87
C LEU A 140 34.10 -15.15 -16.13
N SER A 141 34.00 -14.03 -16.84
CA SER A 141 33.40 -12.81 -16.29
C SER A 141 31.95 -13.08 -15.87
N GLU A 142 31.49 -12.44 -14.78
CA GLU A 142 30.13 -12.65 -14.25
C GLU A 142 29.04 -12.42 -15.32
N LYS A 143 29.28 -11.48 -16.25
CA LYS A 143 28.37 -11.17 -17.36
C LYS A 143 28.28 -12.30 -18.38
N ASP A 144 29.39 -12.97 -18.65
CA ASP A 144 29.42 -14.10 -19.60
C ASP A 144 28.90 -15.39 -18.95
N GLN A 145 29.13 -15.56 -17.65
CA GLN A 145 28.50 -16.62 -16.86
C GLN A 145 26.97 -16.48 -16.94
N LEU A 146 26.43 -15.28 -16.66
CA LEU A 146 24.99 -15.03 -16.70
C LEU A 146 24.40 -15.29 -18.09
N LYS A 147 25.06 -14.85 -19.17
CA LYS A 147 24.59 -15.13 -20.53
C LYS A 147 24.53 -16.62 -20.84
N ARG A 148 25.51 -17.39 -20.37
CA ARG A 148 25.57 -18.83 -20.59
C ARG A 148 24.57 -19.59 -19.73
N GLU A 149 24.34 -19.14 -18.50
CA GLU A 149 23.27 -19.63 -17.63
C GLU A 149 21.90 -19.37 -18.26
N MET A 150 21.64 -18.15 -18.77
CA MET A 150 20.39 -17.82 -19.46
C MET A 150 20.17 -18.64 -20.73
N ALA A 151 21.23 -18.97 -21.46
CA ALA A 151 21.13 -19.81 -22.67
C ALA A 151 20.85 -21.29 -22.35
N MET A 152 21.16 -21.76 -21.14
CA MET A 152 20.87 -23.14 -20.72
C MET A 152 19.53 -23.28 -20.01
N LEU A 153 18.88 -22.18 -19.62
CA LEU A 153 17.53 -22.22 -19.10
C LEU A 153 16.56 -22.55 -20.24
N PRO A 154 15.65 -23.53 -20.07
CA PRO A 154 14.63 -23.80 -21.07
C PRO A 154 13.77 -22.55 -21.27
N GLU A 155 13.46 -22.19 -22.52
CA GLU A 155 12.54 -21.11 -22.83
C GLU A 155 11.16 -21.44 -22.23
N VAL A 156 10.78 -20.68 -21.21
CA VAL A 156 9.51 -20.92 -20.52
C VAL A 156 8.37 -20.37 -21.37
N ARG A 157 7.68 -21.26 -22.08
CA ARG A 157 6.44 -20.92 -22.78
C ARG A 157 5.29 -20.80 -21.77
N LEU A 158 4.33 -19.90 -22.00
CA LEU A 158 3.19 -19.71 -21.10
C LEU A 158 2.44 -21.02 -20.78
N GLY A 159 2.31 -21.94 -21.76
CA GLY A 159 1.68 -23.24 -21.56
C GLY A 159 2.43 -24.20 -20.62
N SER A 160 3.73 -23.98 -20.39
CA SER A 160 4.48 -24.79 -19.41
C SER A 160 4.04 -24.49 -17.97
N TYR A 161 3.56 -23.28 -17.68
CA TYR A 161 3.07 -22.92 -16.34
C TYR A 161 1.76 -23.61 -15.97
N GLU A 162 0.87 -23.83 -16.94
CA GLU A 162 -0.40 -24.55 -16.71
C GLU A 162 -0.17 -26.03 -16.40
N SER A 163 0.92 -26.60 -16.93
CA SER A 163 1.29 -28.00 -16.67
C SER A 163 1.95 -28.23 -15.31
N VAL A 164 2.39 -27.18 -14.60
CA VAL A 164 2.97 -27.32 -13.26
C VAL A 164 1.83 -27.50 -12.27
N PRO A 165 1.68 -28.67 -11.64
CA PRO A 165 0.57 -28.94 -10.74
C PRO A 165 0.75 -28.16 -9.43
N ILE A 166 0.22 -26.93 -9.40
CA ILE A 166 0.26 -26.02 -8.23
C ILE A 166 -0.29 -26.73 -6.98
N GLU A 167 -1.30 -27.57 -7.18
CA GLU A 167 -1.91 -28.39 -6.12
C GLU A 167 -0.92 -29.40 -5.51
N GLN A 168 -0.08 -30.04 -6.34
CA GLN A 168 0.94 -30.97 -5.85
C GLN A 168 2.06 -30.22 -5.12
N PHE A 169 2.44 -29.04 -5.59
CA PHE A 169 3.43 -28.20 -4.90
C PHE A 169 2.92 -27.77 -3.52
N GLY A 170 1.69 -27.27 -3.44
CA GLY A 170 1.05 -26.90 -2.16
C GLY A 170 0.95 -28.10 -1.21
N MET A 171 0.57 -29.27 -1.73
CA MET A 171 0.47 -30.50 -0.95
C MET A 171 1.84 -30.99 -0.47
N ALA A 172 2.89 -30.91 -1.30
CA ALA A 172 4.26 -31.24 -0.90
C ALA A 172 4.79 -30.31 0.19
N MET A 173 4.47 -29.01 0.09
CA MET A 173 4.82 -28.02 1.13
C MET A 173 4.11 -28.33 2.45
N LEU A 174 2.80 -28.63 2.39
CA LEU A 174 2.02 -29.03 3.56
C LEU A 174 2.56 -30.32 4.19
N LEU A 175 2.89 -31.34 3.38
CA LEU A 175 3.54 -32.58 3.85
C LEU A 175 4.87 -32.29 4.56
N GLY A 176 5.68 -31.37 4.03
CA GLY A 176 6.92 -30.92 4.68
C GLY A 176 6.70 -30.22 6.03
N MET A 177 5.51 -29.65 6.25
CA MET A 177 5.08 -29.06 7.53
C MET A 177 4.39 -30.06 8.46
N GLY A 178 4.35 -31.35 8.10
CA GLY A 178 3.72 -32.41 8.89
C GLY A 178 2.22 -32.58 8.64
N TYR A 179 1.68 -32.02 7.54
CA TYR A 179 0.29 -32.24 7.15
C TYR A 179 0.10 -33.63 6.54
N ASP A 180 -0.43 -34.56 7.32
CA ASP A 180 -0.94 -35.84 6.79
C ASP A 180 -2.39 -35.72 6.31
N PRO A 181 -2.71 -35.89 5.01
CA PRO A 181 -4.08 -35.74 4.50
C PRO A 181 -5.04 -36.77 5.12
N LYS A 182 -4.55 -37.96 5.50
CA LYS A 182 -5.36 -39.00 6.16
C LYS A 182 -5.77 -38.63 7.59
N LEU A 183 -4.94 -37.86 8.30
CA LEU A 183 -5.17 -37.49 9.70
C LEU A 183 -5.81 -36.10 9.82
N HIS A 184 -5.45 -35.20 8.91
CA HIS A 184 -5.88 -33.80 8.90
C HIS A 184 -6.95 -33.51 7.84
N THR A 185 -7.75 -34.52 7.49
CA THR A 185 -9.04 -34.27 6.83
C THR A 185 -9.96 -33.62 7.86
N THR A 186 -9.89 -32.30 7.99
CA THR A 186 -10.85 -31.53 8.78
C THR A 186 -12.21 -31.73 8.14
N LYS A 187 -13.09 -32.50 8.80
CA LYS A 187 -14.50 -32.56 8.42
C LYS A 187 -15.01 -31.11 8.36
N PRO A 188 -15.74 -30.72 7.30
CA PRO A 188 -16.32 -29.40 7.20
C PRO A 188 -16.99 -29.06 8.52
N LEU A 189 -16.61 -27.93 9.13
CA LEU A 189 -17.16 -27.53 10.41
C LEU A 189 -18.64 -27.23 10.17
N GLU A 190 -19.50 -28.19 10.49
CA GLU A 190 -20.95 -27.98 10.49
C GLU A 190 -21.25 -26.95 11.59
N LEU A 191 -21.32 -25.68 11.18
CA LEU A 191 -21.78 -24.59 12.01
C LEU A 191 -23.28 -24.81 12.25
N LYS A 192 -23.61 -25.67 13.21
CA LYS A 192 -24.97 -25.76 13.75
C LYS A 192 -25.29 -24.38 14.32
N LYS A 193 -26.20 -23.66 13.66
CA LYS A 193 -26.80 -22.45 14.20
C LYS A 193 -27.29 -22.79 15.61
N ARG A 194 -26.80 -22.06 16.61
CA ARG A 194 -27.30 -22.21 17.98
C ARG A 194 -28.79 -21.88 17.93
N ALA A 195 -29.63 -22.66 18.63
CA ALA A 195 -31.08 -22.48 18.65
C ALA A 195 -31.55 -21.12 19.23
N PHE A 196 -30.61 -20.27 19.66
CA PHE A 196 -30.88 -18.94 20.15
C PHE A 196 -30.26 -17.91 19.22
N ASP A 197 -31.09 -17.10 18.57
CA ASP A 197 -30.74 -15.93 17.75
C ASP A 197 -30.19 -14.75 18.61
N LYS A 198 -29.35 -15.08 19.59
CA LYS A 198 -28.65 -14.09 20.40
C LYS A 198 -27.31 -13.82 19.73
N ALA A 199 -27.14 -12.62 19.18
CA ALA A 199 -25.80 -12.10 18.88
C ALA A 199 -24.97 -12.25 20.17
N GLY A 200 -23.76 -12.78 20.04
CA GLY A 200 -22.92 -13.28 21.15
C GLY A 200 -22.45 -12.27 22.21
N LEU A 201 -23.30 -11.38 22.69
CA LEU A 201 -23.12 -10.46 23.82
C LEU A 201 -24.44 -10.21 24.58
N GLY A 202 -25.42 -11.12 24.47
CA GLY A 202 -26.73 -10.95 25.11
C GLY A 202 -27.63 -9.90 24.42
N ALA A 203 -27.21 -9.35 23.28
CA ALA A 203 -28.04 -8.48 22.46
C ALA A 203 -28.99 -9.34 21.62
N ASN A 204 -30.29 -9.06 21.74
CA ASN A 204 -31.29 -9.63 20.84
C ASN A 204 -31.09 -8.98 19.47
N ILE A 205 -30.83 -9.79 18.43
CA ILE A 205 -30.81 -9.32 17.04
C ILE A 205 -32.27 -9.16 16.61
N GLY A 206 -32.93 -8.10 17.10
CA GLY A 206 -34.18 -7.66 16.50
C GLY A 206 -33.85 -7.05 15.15
N LEU A 207 -34.32 -7.65 14.06
CA LEU A 207 -34.33 -6.98 12.77
C LEU A 207 -35.08 -5.64 12.93
N PRO A 208 -34.56 -4.52 12.37
CA PRO A 208 -35.21 -3.22 12.47
C PRO A 208 -36.58 -3.29 11.78
N GLY A 209 -37.65 -3.48 12.56
CA GLY A 209 -39.02 -3.60 12.07
C GLY A 209 -39.93 -4.46 12.96
N GLU A 210 -39.38 -5.39 13.74
CA GLU A 210 -40.20 -6.38 14.46
C GLU A 210 -40.71 -5.90 15.84
N ASN A 211 -40.14 -4.82 16.39
CA ASN A 211 -40.55 -4.22 17.66
C ASN A 211 -41.35 -2.91 17.49
N ALA A 212 -41.95 -2.66 16.32
CA ALA A 212 -42.83 -1.52 16.16
C ALA A 212 -44.07 -1.70 17.05
N PRO A 213 -44.38 -0.77 17.98
CA PRO A 213 -45.58 -0.86 18.80
C PRO A 213 -46.81 -0.89 17.88
N PRO A 214 -47.82 -1.73 18.18
CA PRO A 214 -49.00 -1.84 17.33
C PRO A 214 -49.66 -0.46 17.23
N ALA A 215 -49.74 0.05 16.00
CA ALA A 215 -50.32 1.35 15.71
C ALA A 215 -51.70 1.44 16.36
N ALA A 216 -51.83 2.36 17.31
CA ALA A 216 -53.07 2.63 18.00
C ALA A 216 -54.15 2.96 16.96
N LYS A 217 -55.21 2.14 16.93
CA LYS A 217 -56.40 2.38 16.11
C LYS A 217 -57.03 3.70 16.55
N LYS A 218 -56.84 4.76 15.77
CA LYS A 218 -57.58 6.02 15.91
C LYS A 218 -59.05 5.75 15.64
N VAL A 219 -59.86 5.87 16.70
CA VAL A 219 -61.32 5.94 16.63
C VAL A 219 -61.70 7.22 15.88
N LYS A 220 -62.49 7.03 14.82
CA LYS A 220 -63.02 8.06 13.92
C LYS A 220 -64.13 8.83 14.64
N VAL A 221 -63.88 10.09 15.01
CA VAL A 221 -64.92 11.05 15.40
C VAL A 221 -65.08 12.04 14.25
N LEU A 222 -66.31 12.12 13.74
CA LEU A 222 -66.77 13.02 12.69
C LEU A 222 -67.11 14.39 13.29
N GLY A 223 -66.78 15.47 12.57
CA GLY A 223 -67.19 16.85 12.85
C GLY A 223 -66.13 17.82 12.32
N ALA A 224 -66.17 18.23 11.05
CA ALA A 224 -66.99 19.33 10.49
C ALA A 224 -66.55 20.72 11.00
N SER A 225 -65.68 21.38 10.24
CA SER A 225 -65.72 22.83 9.97
C SER A 225 -64.69 23.18 8.89
N GLU A 226 -65.22 23.72 7.78
CA GLU A 226 -64.53 24.37 6.66
C GLU A 226 -63.80 25.64 7.10
N GLU A 227 -62.57 25.87 6.62
CA GLU A 227 -61.97 27.16 6.19
C GLU A 227 -60.75 26.76 5.31
N ARG A 228 -60.74 26.90 3.97
CA ARG A 228 -60.64 28.09 3.10
C ARG A 228 -59.39 28.95 3.35
N PHE A 229 -58.34 28.78 2.53
CA PHE A 229 -57.38 29.80 2.03
C PHE A 229 -56.43 29.08 1.05
N GLU A 230 -56.74 29.13 -0.25
CA GLU A 230 -56.15 30.01 -1.29
C GLU A 230 -54.75 29.60 -1.74
N ALA A 231 -54.71 29.26 -3.03
CA ALA A 231 -53.53 29.01 -3.83
C ALA A 231 -52.82 30.33 -4.16
N SER A 232 -51.49 30.28 -4.25
CA SER A 232 -50.71 31.25 -5.01
C SER A 232 -49.75 30.49 -5.94
N GLU A 233 -50.19 30.36 -7.18
CA GLU A 233 -49.35 30.26 -8.37
C GLU A 233 -48.82 31.67 -8.68
N ASP A 234 -47.51 31.85 -8.78
CA ASP A 234 -46.80 32.98 -9.40
C ASP A 234 -45.29 32.68 -9.26
N ALA A 235 -44.39 32.87 -10.21
CA ALA A 235 -44.49 33.50 -11.52
C ALA A 235 -43.37 32.94 -12.42
N ASP A 236 -43.74 32.81 -13.69
CA ASP A 236 -42.92 32.59 -14.86
C ASP A 236 -42.11 33.87 -15.15
N GLN A 237 -40.79 33.77 -15.30
CA GLN A 237 -39.97 34.91 -15.72
C GLN A 237 -38.79 34.44 -16.60
N PRO A 238 -38.80 34.73 -17.92
CA PRO A 238 -37.64 34.51 -18.78
C PRO A 238 -36.68 35.71 -18.76
N PRO A 239 -35.35 35.50 -18.80
CA PRO A 239 -34.43 36.61 -18.98
C PRO A 239 -34.33 37.06 -20.46
N PRO A 240 -34.12 38.37 -20.70
CA PRO A 240 -34.23 39.00 -22.01
C PRO A 240 -32.95 38.92 -22.86
N ALA A 241 -33.17 38.98 -24.17
CA ALA A 241 -32.16 39.24 -25.19
C ALA A 241 -31.79 40.75 -25.28
N ALA A 242 -30.50 41.03 -25.46
CA ALA A 242 -29.91 42.26 -26.01
C ALA A 242 -28.54 41.84 -26.57
N GLU A 243 -28.32 41.75 -27.89
CA GLU A 243 -28.06 42.80 -28.91
C GLU A 243 -26.82 43.69 -28.67
N ALA A 244 -25.94 43.65 -29.69
CA ALA A 244 -24.94 44.64 -30.12
C ALA A 244 -23.73 44.89 -29.18
N VAL A 245 -22.47 45.09 -29.58
CA VAL A 245 -21.80 45.55 -30.82
C VAL A 245 -20.29 45.21 -30.66
N SER A 246 -19.55 44.92 -31.74
CA SER A 246 -18.27 45.58 -32.10
C SER A 246 -17.52 44.78 -33.19
N GLU A 247 -17.68 45.21 -34.43
CA GLU A 247 -16.67 45.10 -35.48
C GLU A 247 -15.38 45.78 -35.01
N MET A 248 -14.22 45.22 -35.35
CA MET A 248 -13.01 46.03 -35.51
C MET A 248 -12.08 45.45 -36.56
N GLU A 249 -12.08 46.17 -37.67
CA GLU A 249 -11.07 46.36 -38.72
C GLU A 249 -9.81 45.49 -38.81
N VAL A 250 -9.69 44.97 -40.02
CA VAL A 250 -8.50 44.76 -40.85
C VAL A 250 -7.44 45.86 -40.69
N VAL A 251 -6.18 45.47 -40.43
CA VAL A 251 -5.02 46.25 -40.88
C VAL A 251 -4.00 45.33 -41.56
N HIS A 252 -3.74 45.66 -42.82
CA HIS A 252 -2.74 45.09 -43.72
C HIS A 252 -1.30 45.54 -43.38
N GLY A 253 -0.34 44.61 -43.48
CA GLY A 253 1.01 44.80 -44.06
C GLY A 253 2.05 45.65 -43.28
N PRO A 254 3.35 45.61 -43.64
CA PRO A 254 3.88 45.24 -44.96
C PRO A 254 4.99 44.17 -44.97
N ALA A 255 5.29 43.77 -46.20
CA ALA A 255 6.24 42.77 -46.67
C ALA A 255 7.73 43.15 -46.54
N LEU A 256 8.59 42.13 -46.70
CA LEU A 256 9.82 42.01 -47.53
C LEU A 256 10.81 41.01 -46.89
N PRO A 257 11.82 40.45 -47.60
CA PRO A 257 11.87 39.91 -48.98
C PRO A 257 12.38 38.44 -49.02
N PRO A 258 12.40 37.78 -50.21
CA PRO A 258 12.70 36.36 -50.35
C PRO A 258 14.20 36.09 -50.57
N THR A 259 14.74 35.06 -49.90
CA THR A 259 16.10 34.58 -50.18
C THR A 259 16.11 33.05 -50.31
N ALA A 260 16.17 32.64 -51.58
CA ALA A 260 16.85 31.47 -52.15
C ALA A 260 16.95 30.16 -51.35
N SER A 261 16.33 29.13 -51.93
CA SER A 261 16.71 27.71 -51.83
C SER A 261 18.21 27.49 -52.08
N PRO A 262 18.76 26.33 -51.63
CA PRO A 262 18.69 25.14 -52.48
C PRO A 262 18.33 23.83 -51.74
N SER A 263 17.56 22.99 -52.43
CA SER A 263 17.42 21.55 -52.21
C SER A 263 18.78 20.83 -52.47
N PRO A 264 18.99 19.58 -52.02
CA PRO A 264 18.37 18.43 -52.71
C PRO A 264 17.99 17.21 -51.85
N SER A 265 17.21 16.32 -52.49
CA SER A 265 17.10 14.85 -52.34
C SER A 265 16.51 14.31 -51.04
N GLN A 266 15.25 13.88 -51.04
CA GLN A 266 14.81 12.53 -51.46
C GLN A 266 15.42 11.43 -50.59
N ASP A 267 14.65 10.93 -49.62
CA ASP A 267 14.16 9.57 -49.72
C ASP A 267 12.90 9.34 -48.88
N SER A 268 11.95 8.70 -49.54
CA SER A 268 10.65 8.24 -49.09
C SER A 268 10.75 7.18 -48.00
N ASN A 269 9.88 7.24 -46.99
CA ASN A 269 9.00 6.13 -46.64
C ASN A 269 8.01 6.47 -45.51
N GLY A 270 6.71 6.33 -45.84
CA GLY A 270 5.71 5.72 -44.97
C GLY A 270 5.20 6.50 -43.77
N VAL A 271 4.17 7.33 -44.00
CA VAL A 271 3.21 7.74 -42.97
C VAL A 271 2.17 6.64 -42.80
N PRO A 272 1.95 6.10 -41.58
CA PRO A 272 0.67 5.51 -41.21
C PRO A 272 -0.10 6.47 -40.30
N THR A 273 -1.13 7.07 -40.87
CA THR A 273 -2.28 7.61 -40.14
C THR A 273 -3.18 6.45 -39.68
N SER A 274 -3.27 6.24 -38.38
CA SER A 274 -4.37 5.57 -37.64
C SER A 274 -4.06 5.80 -36.14
N ARG A 275 -4.71 6.73 -35.43
CA ARG A 275 -6.08 6.63 -34.91
C ARG A 275 -6.29 5.35 -34.08
N ASP A 276 -5.68 5.31 -32.89
CA ASP A 276 -6.35 4.84 -31.67
C ASP A 276 -5.55 5.26 -30.43
N GLY A 277 -6.26 5.56 -29.34
CA GLY A 277 -5.71 6.09 -28.08
C GLY A 277 -4.82 5.09 -27.36
N GLY A 278 -3.58 4.94 -27.85
CA GLY A 278 -2.51 4.19 -27.21
C GLY A 278 -2.22 4.74 -25.82
N ILE A 279 -2.78 4.07 -24.82
CA ILE A 279 -2.34 4.15 -23.43
C ILE A 279 -0.83 3.98 -23.46
N GLU A 280 -0.09 5.03 -23.10
CA GLU A 280 1.35 5.00 -22.92
C GLU A 280 1.69 3.87 -21.94
N GLY A 281 1.96 2.69 -22.48
CA GLY A 281 2.54 1.57 -21.78
C GLY A 281 3.99 1.93 -21.52
N GLU A 282 4.21 2.75 -20.50
CA GLU A 282 5.52 2.93 -19.87
C GLU A 282 6.10 1.53 -19.64
N GLY A 283 7.10 1.20 -20.45
CA GLY A 283 7.91 0.00 -20.28
C GLY A 283 8.43 -0.04 -18.85
N GLY A 284 8.44 -1.24 -18.27
CA GLY A 284 8.80 -1.49 -16.87
C GLY A 284 10.25 -1.14 -16.56
N GLU A 285 10.59 0.14 -16.51
CA GLU A 285 11.62 0.65 -15.61
C GLU A 285 11.21 0.20 -14.22
N GLY A 286 12.10 -0.48 -13.52
CA GLY A 286 11.87 -1.00 -12.18
C GLY A 286 11.36 0.12 -11.29
N ARG A 287 10.02 0.16 -11.11
CA ARG A 287 9.36 1.23 -10.39
C ARG A 287 9.98 1.26 -9.01
N LEU A 288 10.68 2.35 -8.73
CA LEU A 288 11.18 2.68 -7.41
C LEU A 288 10.03 2.46 -6.43
N ALA A 289 10.32 1.86 -5.27
CA ALA A 289 9.32 1.60 -4.23
C ALA A 289 8.92 2.90 -3.51
N THR A 290 8.41 3.87 -4.28
CA THR A 290 8.00 5.20 -3.83
C THR A 290 6.57 5.45 -4.25
N TRP A 291 5.84 6.20 -3.42
CA TRP A 291 4.49 6.65 -3.72
C TRP A 291 4.47 7.93 -4.58
N LEU A 292 5.63 8.58 -4.76
CA LEU A 292 5.75 9.82 -5.50
C LEU A 292 5.63 9.60 -7.01
N LEU A 293 4.75 10.38 -7.64
CA LEU A 293 4.55 10.42 -9.08
C LEU A 293 4.68 11.85 -9.58
N LYS A 294 5.06 12.03 -10.85
CA LYS A 294 5.06 13.33 -11.52
C LYS A 294 3.63 13.88 -11.60
N GLY A 295 3.48 15.19 -11.42
CA GLY A 295 2.21 15.91 -11.50
C GLY A 295 1.35 15.87 -10.22
N LEU A 296 1.77 15.15 -9.17
CA LEU A 296 1.06 15.17 -7.89
C LEU A 296 1.17 16.54 -7.21
N VAL A 297 0.10 16.97 -6.54
CA VAL A 297 0.10 18.14 -5.65
C VAL A 297 0.40 17.67 -4.22
N VAL A 298 1.57 18.04 -3.72
CA VAL A 298 2.07 17.63 -2.39
C VAL A 298 2.22 18.84 -1.48
N LYS A 299 2.27 18.59 -0.16
CA LYS A 299 2.55 19.61 0.85
C LYS A 299 3.83 19.27 1.58
N ILE A 300 4.64 20.28 1.86
CA ILE A 300 5.87 20.09 2.63
C ILE A 300 5.52 19.99 4.12
N ALA A 301 5.65 18.79 4.68
CA ALA A 301 5.27 18.45 6.06
C ALA A 301 6.44 18.59 7.05
N SER A 302 7.68 18.67 6.57
CA SER A 302 8.85 18.79 7.44
C SER A 302 9.04 20.22 7.97
N GLN A 303 8.95 20.40 9.28
CA GLN A 303 9.21 21.69 9.96
C GLN A 303 10.63 22.23 9.76
N LYS A 304 11.60 21.35 9.47
CA LYS A 304 12.99 21.74 9.21
C LYS A 304 13.20 22.34 7.82
N HIS A 305 12.21 22.19 6.94
CA HIS A 305 12.30 22.66 5.57
C HIS A 305 11.88 24.15 5.51
N PRO A 306 12.57 25.01 4.75
CA PRO A 306 12.27 26.45 4.71
C PRO A 306 10.85 26.77 4.23
N ASN A 307 10.29 25.92 3.36
CA ASN A 307 8.95 26.06 2.80
C ASN A 307 7.90 25.18 3.51
N TYR A 308 8.01 25.03 4.84
CA TYR A 308 7.07 24.21 5.62
C TYR A 308 5.62 24.68 5.41
N ARG A 309 4.72 23.71 5.18
CA ARG A 309 3.27 23.84 4.88
C ARG A 309 2.91 24.44 3.52
N GLU A 310 3.87 24.83 2.70
CA GLU A 310 3.57 25.22 1.33
C GLU A 310 3.19 24.01 0.47
N LYS A 311 2.22 24.20 -0.42
CA LYS A 311 1.80 23.23 -1.42
C LYS A 311 2.57 23.44 -2.72
N GLY A 312 2.83 22.37 -3.45
CA GLY A 312 3.45 22.45 -4.75
C GLY A 312 3.22 21.21 -5.61
N ARG A 313 3.50 21.36 -6.91
CA ARG A 313 3.37 20.30 -7.92
C ARG A 313 4.71 19.58 -8.10
N VAL A 314 4.69 18.25 -8.11
CA VAL A 314 5.86 17.42 -8.35
C VAL A 314 6.23 17.48 -9.84
N LEU A 315 7.44 17.95 -10.15
CA LEU A 315 7.97 18.06 -11.53
C LEU A 315 8.78 16.83 -11.95
N SER A 316 9.63 16.32 -11.06
CA SER A 316 10.52 15.18 -11.33
C SER A 316 10.83 14.43 -10.04
N VAL A 317 10.97 13.11 -10.14
CA VAL A 317 11.34 12.21 -9.05
C VAL A 317 12.62 11.49 -9.45
N TRP A 318 13.61 11.39 -8.56
CA TRP A 318 14.86 10.66 -8.80
C TRP A 318 15.36 10.01 -7.52
N GLU A 319 16.27 9.05 -7.65
CA GLU A 319 16.91 8.38 -6.52
C GLU A 319 18.39 8.80 -6.42
N GLU A 320 18.84 9.14 -5.22
CA GLU A 320 20.23 9.46 -4.93
C GLU A 320 20.62 8.85 -3.58
N GLY A 321 21.57 7.90 -3.60
CA GLY A 321 22.09 7.25 -2.40
C GLY A 321 21.06 6.44 -1.61
N GLY A 322 20.17 5.71 -2.31
CA GLY A 322 19.13 4.90 -1.67
C GLY A 322 17.98 5.72 -1.08
N ARG A 323 17.86 7.00 -1.47
CA ARG A 323 16.80 7.90 -1.02
C ARG A 323 16.12 8.52 -2.23
N VAL A 324 14.80 8.61 -2.15
CA VAL A 324 13.99 9.23 -3.18
C VAL A 324 13.86 10.73 -2.90
N TRP A 325 14.25 11.50 -3.91
CA TRP A 325 14.18 12.95 -3.96
C TRP A 325 13.21 13.38 -5.05
N THR A 326 12.64 14.56 -4.88
CA THR A 326 11.71 15.14 -5.83
C THR A 326 11.87 16.64 -5.91
N ARG A 327 11.61 17.19 -7.09
CA ARG A 327 11.62 18.62 -7.37
C ARG A 327 10.19 19.09 -7.43
N VAL A 328 9.82 19.94 -6.48
CA VAL A 328 8.46 20.46 -6.29
C VAL A 328 8.43 21.93 -6.69
N GLN A 329 7.47 22.32 -7.54
CA GLN A 329 7.17 23.72 -7.86
C GLN A 329 6.07 24.23 -6.94
N LEU A 330 6.40 25.17 -6.06
CA LEU A 330 5.46 25.71 -5.08
C LEU A 330 4.38 26.55 -5.76
N GLN A 331 3.10 26.34 -5.41
CA GLN A 331 1.96 27.01 -6.07
C GLN A 331 1.92 28.53 -5.79
N GLY A 332 2.33 28.96 -4.59
CA GLY A 332 2.29 30.38 -4.23
C GLY A 332 3.46 31.19 -4.80
N SER A 333 4.68 30.66 -4.69
CA SER A 333 5.90 31.39 -5.08
C SER A 333 6.42 31.05 -6.49
N GLY A 334 5.93 29.96 -7.10
CA GLY A 334 6.49 29.41 -8.34
C GLY A 334 7.92 28.85 -8.19
N LYS A 335 8.52 28.96 -7.00
CA LYS A 335 9.88 28.51 -6.72
C LYS A 335 9.96 26.99 -6.80
N LYS A 336 11.01 26.48 -7.45
CA LYS A 336 11.34 25.06 -7.49
C LYS A 336 12.21 24.71 -6.29
N VAL A 337 11.82 23.70 -5.54
CA VAL A 337 12.54 23.26 -4.34
C VAL A 337 12.66 21.74 -4.35
N ASP A 338 13.83 21.25 -3.95
CA ASP A 338 14.10 19.83 -3.86
C ASP A 338 13.76 19.34 -2.44
N ALA A 339 12.95 18.28 -2.35
CA ALA A 339 12.49 17.70 -1.09
C ALA A 339 12.63 16.17 -1.14
N SER A 340 12.89 15.55 0.01
CA SER A 340 12.87 14.08 0.12
C SER A 340 11.44 13.58 0.35
N GLU A 341 11.16 12.33 -0.04
CA GLU A 341 9.84 11.70 0.12
C GLU A 341 9.27 11.82 1.55
N LYS A 342 10.13 11.67 2.57
CA LYS A 342 9.75 11.76 4.00
C LYS A 342 9.34 13.16 4.45
N GLN A 343 9.64 14.19 3.66
CA GLN A 343 9.33 15.58 3.98
C GLN A 343 8.01 16.03 3.34
N LEU A 344 7.38 15.16 2.56
CA LEU A 344 6.15 15.44 1.83
C LEU A 344 4.96 14.69 2.43
N GLU A 345 3.80 15.29 2.27
CA GLU A 345 2.49 14.77 2.66
C GLU A 345 1.58 14.85 1.43
N THR A 346 0.69 13.86 1.26
CA THR A 346 -0.32 13.89 0.21
C THR A 346 -1.31 15.01 0.48
N VAL A 347 -1.90 15.56 -0.58
CA VAL A 347 -2.91 16.62 -0.47
C VAL A 347 -4.14 16.18 -1.24
N VAL A 348 -5.30 16.33 -0.62
CA VAL A 348 -6.61 16.18 -1.26
C VAL A 348 -7.38 17.47 -1.01
N GLY A 349 -7.40 18.38 -1.98
CA GLY A 349 -8.17 19.62 -1.90
C GLY A 349 -9.68 19.37 -1.73
N ARG A 350 -10.39 20.33 -1.12
CA ARG A 350 -11.86 20.25 -0.98
C ARG A 350 -12.58 20.27 -2.32
N ASP A 351 -11.99 20.94 -3.31
CA ASP A 351 -12.57 21.15 -4.63
C ASP A 351 -11.95 20.24 -5.71
N CYS A 352 -11.04 19.33 -5.35
CA CYS A 352 -10.45 18.46 -6.35
C CYS A 352 -11.49 17.45 -6.85
N THR A 353 -11.54 17.20 -8.15
CA THR A 353 -12.45 16.23 -8.78
C THR A 353 -11.71 14.94 -9.16
N THR A 354 -10.42 15.07 -9.42
CA THR A 354 -9.55 13.99 -9.89
C THR A 354 -8.38 13.83 -8.93
N VAL A 355 -8.06 12.57 -8.61
CA VAL A 355 -6.92 12.19 -7.76
C VAL A 355 -6.16 11.04 -8.43
N LYS A 356 -4.88 10.87 -8.11
CA LYS A 356 -4.15 9.64 -8.39
C LYS A 356 -4.01 8.79 -7.14
N ILE A 357 -4.12 7.48 -7.32
CA ILE A 357 -3.94 6.51 -6.23
C ILE A 357 -2.44 6.30 -6.02
N VAL A 358 -1.97 6.51 -4.79
CA VAL A 358 -0.56 6.40 -4.39
C VAL A 358 -0.33 5.31 -3.33
N SER A 359 -1.38 4.56 -2.96
CA SER A 359 -1.33 3.46 -1.98
C SER A 359 -0.24 2.43 -2.30
N GLN A 360 0.55 2.10 -1.28
CA GLN A 360 1.57 1.06 -1.34
C GLN A 360 1.07 -0.30 -0.81
N GLU A 361 -0.18 -0.42 -0.37
CA GLU A 361 -0.70 -1.68 0.14
C GLU A 361 -0.79 -2.75 -0.97
N ASP A 362 -0.27 -3.95 -0.69
CA ASP A 362 -0.13 -5.03 -1.68
C ASP A 362 -1.43 -5.34 -2.44
N LYS A 363 -2.58 -5.32 -1.75
CA LYS A 363 -3.89 -5.63 -2.33
C LYS A 363 -4.38 -4.56 -3.31
N ARG A 364 -3.89 -3.32 -3.17
CA ARG A 364 -4.34 -2.14 -3.92
C ARG A 364 -3.28 -1.61 -4.88
N LYS A 365 -2.08 -2.20 -4.86
CA LYS A 365 -0.95 -1.87 -5.74
C LYS A 365 -1.31 -1.91 -7.23
N ILE A 366 -2.27 -2.74 -7.63
CA ILE A 366 -2.78 -2.81 -9.02
C ILE A 366 -3.41 -1.50 -9.51
N TYR A 367 -3.87 -0.64 -8.60
CA TYR A 367 -4.46 0.66 -8.90
C TYR A 367 -3.47 1.83 -8.78
N MET A 368 -2.24 1.57 -8.32
CA MET A 368 -1.24 2.62 -8.09
C MET A 368 -0.90 3.36 -9.38
N GLY A 369 -0.93 4.69 -9.32
CA GLY A 369 -0.68 5.61 -10.44
C GLY A 369 -1.88 5.84 -11.36
N ARG A 370 -3.00 5.14 -11.16
CA ARG A 370 -4.22 5.39 -11.92
C ARG A 370 -4.94 6.63 -11.43
N SER A 371 -5.46 7.40 -12.37
CA SER A 371 -6.38 8.50 -12.09
C SER A 371 -7.74 7.96 -11.68
N ALA A 372 -8.35 8.57 -10.68
CA ALA A 372 -9.65 8.23 -10.14
C ALA A 372 -10.47 9.51 -9.88
N GLU A 373 -11.79 9.38 -10.05
CA GLU A 373 -12.78 10.43 -9.84
C GLU A 373 -13.24 10.40 -8.39
N VAL A 374 -13.22 11.54 -7.69
CA VAL A 374 -13.66 11.59 -6.28
C VAL A 374 -15.18 11.66 -6.22
N VAL A 375 -15.79 10.70 -5.52
CA VAL A 375 -17.24 10.58 -5.37
C VAL A 375 -17.70 11.20 -4.05
N GLU A 376 -17.01 10.88 -2.96
CA GLU A 376 -17.37 11.33 -1.62
C GLU A 376 -16.11 11.56 -0.78
N ARG A 377 -16.16 12.56 0.09
CA ARG A 377 -15.10 12.87 1.06
C ARG A 377 -15.68 12.88 2.46
N ASP A 378 -15.04 12.16 3.36
CA ASP A 378 -15.32 12.21 4.79
C ASP A 378 -14.06 12.66 5.53
N SER A 379 -13.96 13.97 5.79
CA SER A 379 -12.84 14.55 6.54
C SER A 379 -12.83 14.17 8.01
N GLY A 380 -13.96 13.73 8.57
CA GLY A 380 -14.03 13.28 9.96
C GLY A 380 -13.38 11.91 10.15
N ARG A 381 -13.43 11.05 9.12
CA ARG A 381 -12.86 9.69 9.13
C ARG A 381 -11.56 9.55 8.36
N ASN A 382 -11.06 10.63 7.74
CA ASN A 382 -9.92 10.60 6.81
C ASN A 382 -10.12 9.60 5.66
N LEU A 383 -11.34 9.53 5.12
CA LEU A 383 -11.71 8.61 4.05
C LEU A 383 -12.14 9.37 2.80
N VAL A 384 -11.76 8.82 1.66
CA VAL A 384 -12.23 9.23 0.34
C VAL A 384 -12.82 8.01 -0.38
N VAL A 385 -13.96 8.22 -1.01
CA VAL A 385 -14.55 7.25 -1.92
C VAL A 385 -14.22 7.70 -3.34
N VAL A 386 -13.43 6.90 -4.05
CA VAL A 386 -13.00 7.20 -5.41
C VAL A 386 -13.54 6.17 -6.39
N ARG A 387 -13.75 6.59 -7.62
CA ARG A 387 -14.19 5.75 -8.72
C ARG A 387 -13.07 5.65 -9.74
N VAL A 388 -12.51 4.45 -9.91
CA VAL A 388 -11.36 4.16 -10.78
C VAL A 388 -11.78 3.23 -11.91
N ARG A 389 -11.14 3.33 -13.08
CA ARG A 389 -11.33 2.37 -14.17
C ARG A 389 -10.72 1.02 -13.79
N SER A 390 -11.49 -0.07 -13.94
CA SER A 390 -11.03 -1.42 -13.63
C SER A 390 -9.78 -1.79 -14.45
N PRO A 391 -8.79 -2.51 -13.89
CA PRO A 391 -7.66 -3.05 -14.66
C PRO A 391 -8.09 -4.00 -15.76
N ASP A 392 -9.18 -4.73 -15.55
CA ASP A 392 -9.68 -5.73 -16.49
C ASP A 392 -10.45 -5.09 -17.68
N GLY A 393 -10.50 -3.76 -17.74
CA GLY A 393 -11.19 -3.02 -18.80
C GLY A 393 -12.70 -2.88 -18.59
N ASP A 394 -13.29 -3.77 -17.79
CA ASP A 394 -14.74 -3.80 -17.54
C ASP A 394 -15.14 -2.86 -16.41
N GLY A 395 -15.64 -1.68 -16.80
CA GLY A 395 -16.36 -0.78 -15.92
C GLY A 395 -15.51 0.08 -14.96
N LYS A 396 -16.23 0.75 -14.07
CA LYS A 396 -15.66 1.60 -13.01
C LYS A 396 -15.86 0.91 -11.66
N VAL A 397 -14.80 0.78 -10.88
CA VAL A 397 -14.81 0.23 -9.52
C VAL A 397 -14.78 1.36 -8.51
N THR A 398 -15.58 1.26 -7.46
CA THR A 398 -15.58 2.22 -6.35
C THR A 398 -14.69 1.70 -5.24
N LEU A 399 -13.68 2.48 -4.84
CA LEU A 399 -12.74 2.16 -3.78
C LEU A 399 -12.90 3.13 -2.61
N LYS A 400 -12.78 2.60 -1.39
CA LYS A 400 -12.70 3.39 -0.16
C LYS A 400 -11.23 3.44 0.28
N LEU A 401 -10.62 4.62 0.18
CA LEU A 401 -9.21 4.85 0.45
C LEU A 401 -9.06 5.89 1.56
N THR A 402 -7.92 5.92 2.24
CA THR A 402 -7.57 7.02 3.16
C THR A 402 -6.98 8.21 2.40
N PHE A 403 -6.89 9.38 3.03
CA PHE A 403 -6.23 10.55 2.41
C PHE A 403 -4.72 10.36 2.17
N ASP A 404 -4.07 9.43 2.86
CA ASP A 404 -2.65 9.10 2.64
C ASP A 404 -2.46 8.19 1.41
N GLU A 405 -3.52 7.51 0.96
CA GLU A 405 -3.51 6.59 -0.17
C GLU A 405 -3.83 7.25 -1.51
N VAL A 406 -4.25 8.52 -1.50
CA VAL A 406 -4.61 9.29 -2.69
C VAL A 406 -3.93 10.65 -2.65
N CYS A 407 -3.70 11.22 -3.82
CA CYS A 407 -3.13 12.55 -3.93
C CYS A 407 -3.78 13.28 -5.10
N GLU A 408 -4.06 14.57 -4.91
CA GLU A 408 -4.55 15.46 -5.95
C GLU A 408 -3.55 15.49 -7.10
N TYR A 409 -4.09 15.44 -8.33
CA TYR A 409 -3.29 15.35 -9.54
C TYR A 409 -3.65 16.52 -10.46
N ASP A 410 -2.64 17.28 -10.83
CA ASP A 410 -2.72 18.41 -11.74
C ASP A 410 -1.96 18.02 -13.01
N ASP A 411 -2.69 17.86 -14.12
CA ASP A 411 -2.14 17.38 -15.40
C ASP A 411 -1.28 18.43 -16.12
#